data_AF-A0A660SDJ8-F1
#
_entry.id   AF-A0A660SDJ8-F1
#
_cell.length_a   1.000
_cell.length_b   1.000
_cell.length_c   1.000
_cell.angle_alpha   90.00
_cell.angle_beta   90.00
_cell.angle_gamma   90.00
#
_symmetry.space_group_name_H-M   'P 1'
#
loop_
_entity.id
_entity.type
_entity.pdbx_description
1 polymer ?
#
loop_
_entity_poly.entity_id
_entity_poly.type
_entity_poly.pdbx_seq_one_letter_code
_entity_poly.pdbx_strand_id
1 'polypeptide(L)' 'PTLGYGGLLELSGLKGSRLIERLDSLGRRVLSQTVSPQKSYLNLKDLKSGVYFLRVEGRAKLNKFILIK' A
#
# COMPACT_ATOMS: atom_id res chain seq x y z
N PRO A 1 5.90 -4.19 -11.81
CA PRO A 1 6.45 -3.99 -10.44
C PRO A 1 6.66 -2.51 -10.17
N THR A 2 5.95 -1.95 -9.20
CA THR A 2 6.13 -0.53 -8.80
C THR A 2 7.21 -0.45 -7.73
N LEU A 3 8.21 0.41 -7.94
CA LEU A 3 9.23 0.75 -6.95
C LEU A 3 8.68 1.87 -6.07
N GLY A 4 8.58 1.63 -4.76
CA GLY A 4 8.30 2.67 -3.79
C GLY A 4 9.62 3.21 -3.24
N TYR A 5 9.96 4.45 -3.56
CA TYR A 5 11.13 5.14 -3.02
C TYR A 5 10.71 6.04 -1.86
N GLY A 6 11.32 5.86 -0.69
CA GLY A 6 11.02 6.65 0.50
C GLY A 6 9.77 6.17 1.27
N GLY A 7 9.56 6.79 2.43
CA GLY A 7 8.55 6.38 3.41
C GLY A 7 7.10 6.66 3.02
N LEU A 8 6.81 7.03 1.77
CA LEU A 8 5.47 7.36 1.29
C LEU A 8 5.22 6.71 -0.08
N LEU A 9 4.04 6.12 -0.23
CA LEU A 9 3.56 5.60 -1.52
C LEU A 9 2.31 6.34 -1.92
N GLU A 10 2.39 7.11 -3.01
CA GLU A 10 1.24 7.79 -3.60
C GLU A 10 0.33 6.81 -4.35
N LEU A 11 -0.96 7.08 -4.28
CA LEU A 11 -2.02 6.30 -4.89
C LEU A 11 -2.83 7.20 -5.81
N SER A 12 -2.80 6.92 -7.10
CA SER A 12 -3.58 7.62 -8.10
C SER A 12 -4.88 6.86 -8.44
N GLY A 13 -5.89 7.58 -8.95
CA GLY A 13 -7.13 6.97 -9.44
C GLY A 13 -8.16 6.59 -8.37
N LEU A 14 -8.06 7.14 -7.15
CA LEU A 14 -9.06 6.95 -6.10
C LEU A 14 -10.31 7.77 -6.40
N LYS A 15 -11.45 7.10 -6.62
CA LYS A 15 -12.77 7.74 -6.82
C LYS A 15 -13.52 8.06 -5.51
N GLY A 16 -12.89 7.85 -4.37
CA GLY A 16 -13.47 8.04 -3.03
C GLY A 16 -12.60 7.40 -1.95
N SER A 17 -13.02 7.52 -0.70
CA SER A 17 -12.32 6.89 0.42
C SER A 17 -12.38 5.37 0.30
N ARG A 18 -11.23 4.72 0.44
CA ARG A 18 -11.09 3.26 0.37
C ARG A 18 -10.15 2.77 1.45
N LEU A 19 -10.51 1.66 2.08
CA LEU A 19 -9.60 0.94 2.95
C LEU A 19 -8.56 0.21 2.10
N ILE A 20 -7.29 0.43 2.42
CA ILE A 20 -6.18 -0.24 1.77
C ILE A 20 -5.42 -1.02 2.83
N GLU A 21 -5.29 -2.31 2.57
CA GLU A 21 -4.54 -3.24 3.38
C GLU A 21 -3.18 -3.50 2.75
N ARG A 22 -2.16 -3.49 3.59
CA ARG A 22 -0.83 -3.98 3.26
C ARG A 22 -0.65 -5.38 3.79
N LEU A 23 -0.10 -6.23 2.95
CA LEU A 23 0.26 -7.60 3.25
C LEU A 23 1.78 -7.76 3.09
N ASP A 24 2.39 -8.56 3.96
CA ASP A 24 3.77 -8.98 3.80
C ASP A 24 3.93 -10.04 2.70
N SER A 25 5.16 -10.51 2.49
CA SER A 25 5.47 -11.56 1.50
C SER A 25 4.76 -12.90 1.76
N LEU A 26 4.27 -13.12 2.98
CA LEU A 26 3.54 -14.32 3.40
C LEU A 26 2.01 -14.10 3.34
N GLY A 27 1.55 -12.94 2.87
CA GLY A 27 0.13 -12.60 2.81
C GLY A 27 -0.48 -12.17 4.15
N ARG A 28 0.33 -11.97 5.19
CA ARG A 28 -0.16 -11.52 6.50
C ARG A 28 -0.38 -10.03 6.49
N ARG A 29 -1.50 -9.58 7.05
CA ARG A 29 -1.81 -8.15 7.13
C ARG A 29 -0.90 -7.43 8.11
N VAL A 30 -0.17 -6.43 7.60
CA VAL A 30 0.79 -5.62 8.37
C VAL A 30 0.23 -4.25 8.73
N LEU A 31 -0.62 -3.67 7.87
CA LEU A 31 -1.34 -2.44 8.15
C LEU A 31 -2.67 -2.40 7.39
N SER A 32 -3.65 -1.68 7.92
CA SER A 32 -4.82 -1.22 7.21
C SER A 32 -4.95 0.30 7.36
N GLN A 33 -5.17 1.03 6.27
CA GLN A 33 -5.31 2.47 6.28
C GLN A 33 -6.42 2.90 5.32
N THR A 34 -7.33 3.76 5.79
CA THR A 34 -8.27 4.44 4.90
C THR A 34 -7.56 5.56 4.17
N VAL A 35 -7.61 5.53 2.84
CA VAL A 35 -7.02 6.53 1.96
C VAL A 35 -8.15 7.27 1.26
N SER A 36 -8.11 8.61 1.28
CA SER A 36 -9.06 9.47 0.59
C SER A 36 -8.39 10.22 -0.56
N PRO A 37 -9.15 10.78 -1.51
CA PRO A 37 -8.58 11.61 -2.58
C PRO A 37 -7.81 12.83 -2.06
N GLN A 38 -8.17 13.39 -0.90
CA GLN A 38 -7.42 14.51 -0.29
C GLN A 38 -6.12 14.05 0.39
N LYS A 39 -6.00 12.77 0.74
CA LYS A 39 -4.85 12.18 1.42
C LYS A 39 -4.51 10.83 0.79
N SER A 40 -4.08 10.90 -0.46
CA SER A 40 -3.91 9.76 -1.36
C SER A 40 -2.56 9.05 -1.21
N TYR A 41 -2.05 8.90 0.02
CA TYR A 41 -0.76 8.27 0.27
C TYR A 41 -0.79 7.27 1.42
N LEU A 42 0.13 6.31 1.36
CA LEU A 42 0.40 5.33 2.41
C LEU A 42 1.74 5.62 3.07
N ASN A 43 1.78 5.61 4.41
CA ASN A 43 3.03 5.76 5.15
C ASN A 43 3.75 4.41 5.28
N LEU A 44 4.93 4.30 4.68
CA LEU A 44 5.82 3.14 4.67
C LEU A 44 6.99 3.25 5.67
N LYS A 45 7.09 4.32 6.47
CA LYS A 45 8.26 4.58 7.33
C LYS A 45 8.61 3.42 8.26
N ASP A 46 7.60 2.79 8.85
CA ASP A 46 7.77 1.71 9.84
C ASP A 46 8.02 0.33 9.22
N LEU A 47 8.06 0.24 7.88
CA LEU A 47 8.34 -1.00 7.17
C LEU A 47 9.84 -1.17 6.91
N LYS A 48 10.30 -2.41 6.95
CA LYS A 48 11.65 -2.80 6.51
C LYS A 48 11.66 -2.94 4.99
N SER A 49 12.84 -2.88 4.37
CA SER A 49 12.97 -3.17 2.95
C SER A 49 12.52 -4.59 2.65
N GLY A 50 11.80 -4.79 1.55
CA GLY A 50 11.22 -6.09 1.23
C GLY A 50 10.08 -6.04 0.21
N VAL A 51 9.50 -7.20 -0.04
CA VAL A 51 8.36 -7.37 -0.94
C VAL A 51 7.06 -7.25 -0.14
N TYR A 52 6.15 -6.43 -0.66
CA TYR A 52 4.84 -6.19 -0.05
C TYR A 52 3.74 -6.22 -1.11
N PHE A 53 2.50 -6.40 -0.65
CA PHE A 53 1.32 -6.37 -1.49
C PHE A 53 0.30 -5.38 -0.94
N LEU A 54 -0.35 -4.66 -1.85
CA LEU A 54 -1.50 -3.81 -1.54
C LEU A 54 -2.80 -4.49 -1.98
N ARG A 55 -3.76 -4.55 -1.08
CA ARG A 55 -5.14 -4.94 -1.34
C ARG A 55 -6.04 -3.75 -1.08
N VAL A 56 -6.89 -3.42 -2.04
CA VAL A 56 -7.97 -2.44 -1.83
C VAL A 56 -9.20 -3.21 -1.40
N GLU A 57 -9.88 -2.77 -0.35
CA GLU A 57 -11.12 -3.37 0.11
C GLU A 57 -12.15 -3.46 -1.03
N GLY A 58 -12.81 -4.62 -1.13
CA GLY A 58 -13.73 -4.93 -2.23
C GLY A 58 -13.04 -5.28 -3.56
N ARG A 59 -11.70 -5.35 -3.62
CA ARG A 59 -10.96 -5.84 -4.80
C ARG A 59 -10.10 -7.05 -4.45
N ALA A 60 -10.27 -8.12 -5.24
CA ALA A 60 -9.44 -9.32 -5.13
C ALA A 60 -8.00 -9.12 -5.64
N LYS A 61 -7.76 -8.09 -6.46
CA LYS A 61 -6.45 -7.83 -7.07
C LYS A 61 -5.45 -7.36 -6.03
N LEU A 62 -4.34 -8.10 -5.90
CA LEU A 62 -3.16 -7.70 -5.14
C LEU A 62 -2.19 -6.96 -6.04
N ASN A 63 -1.68 -5.82 -5.58
CA ASN A 63 -0.66 -5.05 -6.28
C ASN A 63 0.68 -5.21 -5.56
N LYS A 64 1.62 -5.91 -6.19
CA LYS A 64 2.96 -6.14 -5.67
C LYS A 64 3.81 -4.88 -5.80
N PHE A 65 4.51 -4.52 -4.73
CA PHE A 65 5.55 -3.49 -4.74
C PHE A 65 6.78 -3.95 -3.95
N ILE A 66 7.93 -3.37 -4.27
CA ILE A 66 9.19 -3.61 -3.55
C ILE A 66 9.54 -2.31 -2.85
N LEU A 67 9.71 -2.38 -1.53
CA LEU A 67 10.19 -1.28 -0.72
C LEU A 67 11.70 -1.40 -0.56
N ILE A 68 12.42 -0.38 -1.00
CA ILE A 68 13.87 -0.23 -0.82
C ILE A 68 14.07 1.06 -0.02
N LYS A 69 14.92 1.02 1.01
CA LYS A 69 15.26 2.19 1.82
C LYS A 69 16.65 2.67 1.44
#